data_AF-A0A0N4X9M5-F1
#
_entry.id   AF-A0A0N4X9M5-F1
#
_cell.length_a   1.000
_cell.length_b   1.000
_cell.length_c   1.000
_cell.angle_alpha   90.00
_cell.angle_beta   90.00
_cell.angle_gamma   90.00
#
_symmetry.space_group_name_H-M   'P 1'
#
loop_
_entity.id
_entity.type
_entity.pdbx_description
1 polymer ?
#
loop_
_entity_poly.entity_id
_entity_poly.type
_entity_poly.pdbx_seq_one_letter_code
_entity_poly.pdbx_strand_id
1 'polypeptide(L)'
;MIVSMGALLPGVGCYFCIAYTYVFQFDVIANFSQSDQCPGVQSMLPPVSYAIGVWEPQRYFWLFIMFLHCPPRIFFLILYRRAFRNAAPKSACYRRVIYFYTKTMWSELVGLIAVSVLDIKCNFVIHAIAYSLWIISFNFNMLFNTILHHYGGIRETSQKVFFSFLFAL
;
A
#
# COMPACT_ATOMS: atom_id res chain seq x y z
N MET A 1 4.10 -10.09 14.25
CA MET A 1 4.41 -11.08 13.19
C MET A 1 3.42 -11.02 12.02
N ILE A 2 2.10 -11.09 12.24
CA ILE A 2 1.10 -11.01 11.14
C ILE A 2 1.08 -9.62 10.47
N VAL A 3 1.22 -8.54 11.26
CA VAL A 3 1.23 -7.15 10.75
C VAL A 3 2.46 -6.87 9.86
N SER A 4 3.62 -7.41 10.21
CA SER A 4 4.84 -7.27 9.42
C SER A 4 4.75 -8.05 8.10
N MET A 5 4.15 -9.24 8.10
CA MET A 5 3.90 -9.98 6.86
C MET A 5 2.97 -9.21 5.92
N GLY A 6 1.86 -8.68 6.43
CA GLY A 6 0.95 -7.85 5.63
C GLY A 6 1.64 -6.64 5.01
N ALA A 7 2.50 -5.93 5.73
CA ALA A 7 3.19 -4.73 5.21
C ALA A 7 4.32 -5.04 4.21
N LEU A 8 5.00 -6.18 4.37
CA LEU A 8 6.16 -6.52 3.54
C LEU A 8 5.78 -7.16 2.21
N LEU A 9 4.62 -7.81 2.11
CA LEU A 9 4.19 -8.52 0.90
C LEU A 9 4.23 -7.66 -0.38
N PRO A 10 3.60 -6.46 -0.42
CA PRO A 10 3.67 -5.59 -1.59
C PRO A 10 5.09 -5.16 -1.93
N GLY A 11 5.93 -4.90 -0.91
CA GLY A 11 7.33 -4.52 -1.10
C GLY A 11 8.12 -5.65 -1.76
N VAL A 12 8.04 -6.86 -1.22
CA VAL A 12 8.69 -8.07 -1.78
C VAL A 12 8.21 -8.33 -3.20
N GLY A 13 6.90 -8.16 -3.45
CA GLY A 13 6.31 -8.25 -4.77
C GLY A 13 6.95 -7.29 -5.77
N CYS A 14 7.03 -6.01 -5.42
CA CYS A 14 7.66 -4.99 -6.26
C CYS A 14 9.12 -5.33 -6.57
N TYR A 15 9.91 -5.69 -5.56
CA TYR A 15 11.33 -6.03 -5.75
C TYR A 15 11.51 -7.26 -6.63
N PHE A 16 10.67 -8.28 -6.46
CA PHE A 16 10.69 -9.46 -7.33
C PHE A 16 10.36 -9.09 -8.78
N CYS A 17 9.30 -8.30 -9.02
CA CYS A 17 8.94 -7.88 -10.38
C CYS A 17 10.07 -7.10 -11.06
N ILE A 18 10.74 -6.19 -10.33
CA ILE A 18 11.88 -5.43 -10.85
C ILE A 18 13.06 -6.35 -11.15
N ALA A 19 13.44 -7.21 -10.20
CA ALA A 19 14.57 -8.15 -10.37
C ALA A 19 14.33 -9.13 -11.52
N TYR A 20 13.11 -9.64 -11.66
CA TYR A 20 12.72 -10.53 -12.74
C TYR A 20 12.89 -9.86 -14.11
N THR A 21 12.46 -8.60 -14.25
CA THR A 21 12.65 -7.87 -15.50
C THR A 21 14.12 -7.68 -15.84
N TYR A 22 14.98 -7.40 -14.86
CA TYR A 22 16.43 -7.28 -15.09
C TYR A 22 17.08 -8.58 -15.55
N VAL A 23 16.66 -9.72 -15.00
CA VAL A 23 17.28 -11.02 -15.29
C VAL A 23 16.77 -11.61 -16.61
N PHE A 24 15.47 -11.48 -16.89
CA PHE A 24 14.81 -12.22 -17.97
C PHE A 24 14.29 -11.34 -19.11
N GLN A 25 14.13 -10.03 -18.90
CA GLN A 25 13.53 -9.12 -19.89
C GLN A 25 14.37 -7.84 -20.06
N PHE A 26 15.70 -7.98 -20.04
CA PHE A 26 16.61 -6.86 -20.21
C PHE A 26 16.40 -6.14 -21.55
N ASP A 27 16.12 -6.90 -22.63
CA ASP A 27 15.85 -6.33 -23.96
C ASP A 27 14.62 -5.41 -23.97
N VAL A 28 13.62 -5.69 -23.11
CA VAL A 28 12.42 -4.86 -22.97
C VAL A 28 12.76 -3.55 -22.26
N ILE A 29 13.67 -3.57 -21.29
CA ILE A 29 14.16 -2.38 -20.59
C ILE A 29 15.06 -1.54 -21.50
N ALA A 30 16.01 -2.18 -22.19
CA ALA A 30 16.97 -1.53 -23.08
C ALA A 30 16.29 -0.86 -24.28
N ASN A 31 15.19 -1.43 -24.76
CA ASN A 31 14.36 -0.85 -25.83
C ASN A 31 13.18 -0.04 -25.27
N PHE A 32 13.10 0.20 -23.96
CA PHE A 32 12.07 1.04 -23.37
C PHE A 32 12.35 2.50 -23.71
N SER A 33 11.87 2.94 -24.88
CA SER A 33 11.68 4.35 -25.15
C SER A 33 10.46 4.81 -24.36
N GLN A 34 10.66 5.77 -23.45
CA GLN A 34 9.53 6.47 -22.84
C GLN A 34 8.75 7.15 -23.98
N SER A 35 7.61 6.55 -24.32
CA SER A 35 6.74 6.80 -25.49
C SER A 35 6.60 8.29 -25.86
N ASP A 36 6.65 8.60 -27.16
CA ASP A 36 6.25 9.79 -27.94
C ASP A 36 6.64 11.21 -27.47
N GLN A 37 6.83 11.45 -26.17
CA GLN A 37 7.06 12.77 -25.58
C GLN A 37 8.56 13.11 -25.49
N CYS A 38 9.44 12.10 -25.47
CA CYS A 38 10.91 12.29 -25.49
C CYS A 38 11.59 11.13 -26.26
N PRO A 39 11.64 11.16 -27.60
CA PRO A 39 12.33 10.13 -28.38
C PRO A 39 13.84 10.08 -28.03
N GLY A 40 14.36 8.89 -27.74
CA GLY A 40 15.80 8.65 -27.51
C GLY A 40 16.28 8.71 -26.06
N VAL A 41 15.41 9.02 -25.09
CA VAL A 41 15.79 8.92 -23.66
C VAL A 41 15.67 7.47 -23.21
N GLN A 42 16.83 6.84 -23.01
CA GLN A 42 16.91 5.51 -22.43
C GLN A 42 16.90 5.62 -20.90
N SER A 43 15.90 4.99 -20.27
CA SER A 43 15.85 4.88 -18.82
C SER A 43 16.51 3.57 -18.38
N MET A 44 17.53 3.67 -17.53
CA MET A 44 18.22 2.49 -16.97
C MET A 44 17.31 1.63 -16.08
N LEU A 45 16.26 2.22 -15.52
CA LEU A 45 15.28 1.57 -14.66
C LEU A 45 13.89 1.67 -15.31
N PRO A 46 13.19 0.55 -15.51
CA PRO A 46 11.82 0.59 -15.97
C PRO A 46 10.91 1.18 -14.86
N PRO A 47 9.89 1.98 -15.21
CA PRO A 47 8.96 2.47 -14.20
C PRO A 47 8.26 1.28 -13.53
N VAL A 48 8.18 1.30 -12.19
CA VAL A 48 7.62 0.18 -11.40
C VAL A 48 6.22 -0.18 -11.86
N SER A 49 5.40 0.81 -12.20
CA SER A 49 4.05 0.61 -12.72
C SER A 49 4.00 -0.24 -14.00
N TYR A 50 4.99 -0.12 -14.89
CA TYR A 50 5.06 -0.97 -16.09
C TYR A 50 5.45 -2.41 -15.73
N ALA A 51 6.41 -2.57 -14.81
CA ALA A 51 6.87 -3.88 -14.36
C ALA A 51 5.78 -4.68 -13.64
N ILE A 52 4.91 -4.03 -12.86
CA ILE A 52 3.83 -4.70 -12.12
C ILE A 52 2.50 -4.78 -12.90
N GLY A 53 2.28 -3.89 -13.86
CA GLY A 53 0.95 -3.71 -14.50
C GLY A 53 0.86 -4.16 -15.95
N VAL A 54 1.98 -4.14 -16.69
CA VAL A 54 1.96 -4.30 -18.16
C VAL A 54 2.64 -5.59 -18.61
N TRP A 55 3.75 -5.96 -17.97
CA TRP A 55 4.57 -7.10 -18.41
C TRP A 55 4.12 -8.42 -17.81
N GLU A 56 4.01 -9.42 -18.68
CA GLU A 56 3.72 -10.80 -18.31
C GLU A 56 5.04 -11.60 -18.23
N PRO A 57 5.22 -12.47 -17.22
CA PRO A 57 4.25 -12.95 -16.22
C PRO A 57 4.13 -12.12 -14.92
N GLN A 58 4.93 -11.05 -14.76
CA GLN A 58 5.03 -10.26 -13.53
C GLN A 58 3.69 -9.71 -13.05
N ARG A 59 2.83 -9.30 -13.99
CA ARG A 59 1.46 -8.85 -13.71
C ARG A 59 0.64 -9.88 -12.92
N TYR A 60 0.69 -11.16 -13.31
CA TYR A 60 -0.06 -12.21 -12.62
C TYR A 60 0.48 -12.45 -11.20
N PHE A 61 1.81 -12.41 -11.06
CA PHE A 61 2.46 -12.53 -9.77
C PHE A 61 2.09 -11.36 -8.84
N TRP A 62 2.09 -10.12 -9.37
CA TRP A 62 1.68 -8.93 -8.63
C TRP A 62 0.22 -9.03 -8.16
N LEU A 63 -0.70 -9.41 -9.04
CA LEU A 63 -2.12 -9.57 -8.69
C LEU A 63 -2.34 -10.66 -7.64
N PHE A 64 -1.57 -11.75 -7.68
CA PHE A 64 -1.59 -12.78 -6.64
C PHE A 64 -1.16 -12.23 -5.28
N ILE A 65 -0.09 -11.44 -5.23
CA ILE A 65 0.37 -10.79 -4.00
C ILE A 65 -0.67 -9.80 -3.49
N MET A 66 -1.29 -9.00 -4.37
CA MET A 66 -2.37 -8.09 -3.99
C MET A 66 -3.56 -8.84 -3.40
N PHE A 67 -3.95 -9.97 -4.00
CA PHE A 67 -5.02 -10.83 -3.49
C PHE A 67 -4.72 -11.35 -2.09
N LEU A 68 -3.46 -11.72 -1.81
CA LEU A 68 -3.03 -12.16 -0.48
C LEU A 68 -2.89 -11.00 0.53
N HIS A 69 -2.52 -9.80 0.06
CA HIS A 69 -2.32 -8.61 0.89
C HIS A 69 -3.64 -7.92 1.31
N CYS A 70 -4.64 -7.87 0.43
CA CYS A 70 -5.88 -7.14 0.67
C CYS A 70 -6.67 -7.61 1.91
N PRO A 71 -6.91 -8.92 2.14
CA PRO A 71 -7.69 -9.38 3.29
C PRO A 71 -7.05 -9.04 4.65
N PRO A 72 -5.74 -9.29 4.87
CA PRO A 72 -5.05 -8.84 6.09
C PRO A 72 -5.13 -7.32 6.30
N ARG A 73 -5.06 -6.52 5.22
CA ARG A 73 -5.14 -5.05 5.29
C ARG A 73 -6.52 -4.58 5.75
N ILE A 74 -7.60 -5.17 5.22
CA ILE A 74 -8.97 -4.87 5.64
C ILE A 74 -9.18 -5.27 7.11
N PHE A 75 -8.69 -6.44 7.51
CA PHE A 75 -8.79 -6.90 8.88
C PHE A 75 -8.06 -5.95 9.86
N PHE A 76 -6.85 -5.52 9.51
CA PHE A 76 -6.09 -4.53 10.28
C PHE A 76 -6.85 -3.22 10.47
N LEU A 77 -7.51 -2.71 9.42
CA LEU A 77 -8.31 -1.48 9.46
C LEU A 77 -9.43 -1.59 10.51
N ILE A 78 -10.17 -2.70 10.52
CA ILE A 78 -11.28 -2.93 11.47
C ILE A 78 -10.75 -2.99 12.90
N LEU A 79 -9.65 -3.72 13.12
CA LEU A 79 -9.04 -3.89 14.43
C LEU A 79 -8.48 -2.59 14.99
N TYR A 80 -7.68 -1.86 14.21
CA TYR A 80 -7.07 -0.60 14.64
C TYR A 80 -8.13 0.44 14.95
N ARG A 81 -9.21 0.50 14.15
CA ARG A 81 -10.35 1.38 14.43
C ARG A 81 -11.02 1.05 15.77
N ARG A 82 -11.16 -0.23 16.12
CA ARG A 82 -11.70 -0.66 17.43
C ARG A 82 -10.73 -0.35 18.56
N ALA A 83 -9.46 -0.72 18.41
CA ALA A 83 -8.43 -0.50 19.42
C ALA A 83 -8.27 0.98 19.78
N PHE A 84 -8.12 1.86 18.78
CA PHE A 84 -7.98 3.30 19.02
C PHE A 84 -9.25 3.95 19.55
N ARG A 85 -10.43 3.45 19.19
CA ARG A 85 -11.70 3.92 19.75
C ARG A 85 -11.83 3.57 21.23
N ASN A 86 -11.41 2.37 21.62
CA ASN A 86 -11.46 1.93 23.01
C ASN A 86 -10.40 2.63 23.88
N ALA A 87 -9.23 2.93 23.30
CA ALA A 87 -8.17 3.70 23.95
C ALA A 87 -8.39 5.23 23.92
N ALA A 88 -9.53 5.70 23.40
CA ALA A 88 -9.71 7.11 23.09
C ALA A 88 -9.85 7.98 24.37
N PRO A 89 -8.98 9.00 24.55
CA PRO A 89 -9.27 10.06 25.52
C PRO A 89 -10.55 10.80 25.11
N LYS A 90 -11.27 11.40 26.08
CA LYS A 90 -12.58 12.06 25.86
C LYS A 90 -12.54 13.26 24.89
N SER A 91 -11.35 13.66 24.40
CA SER A 91 -11.14 14.78 23.48
C SER A 91 -11.82 14.60 22.12
N ALA A 92 -12.53 15.63 21.67
CA ALA A 92 -13.14 15.69 20.35
C ALA A 92 -12.11 15.70 19.21
N CYS A 93 -10.93 16.27 19.46
CA CYS A 93 -9.82 16.30 18.49
C CYS A 93 -9.38 14.87 18.15
N TYR A 94 -9.17 14.03 19.16
CA TYR A 94 -8.73 12.64 18.97
C TYR A 94 -9.72 11.81 18.14
N ARG A 95 -11.04 11.98 18.36
CA ARG A 95 -12.07 11.31 17.54
C ARG A 95 -12.03 11.75 16.08
N ARG A 96 -11.75 13.04 15.83
CA ARG A 96 -11.63 13.58 14.47
C ARG A 96 -10.42 12.99 13.76
N VAL A 97 -9.28 12.84 14.44
CA VAL A 97 -8.09 12.19 13.85
C VAL A 97 -8.36 10.72 13.51
N ILE A 98 -9.03 9.96 14.40
CA ILE A 98 -9.44 8.57 14.09
C ILE A 98 -10.34 8.50 12.85
N TYR A 99 -11.27 9.45 12.70
CA TYR A 99 -12.16 9.49 11.53
C TYR A 99 -11.37 9.69 10.24
N PHE A 100 -10.47 10.70 10.21
CA PHE A 100 -9.61 10.94 9.05
C PHE A 100 -8.69 9.75 8.77
N TYR A 101 -8.03 9.20 9.79
CA TYR A 101 -7.20 8.00 9.67
C TYR A 101 -7.95 6.81 9.06
N THR A 102 -9.19 6.57 9.50
CA THR A 102 -10.01 5.48 8.93
C THR A 102 -10.30 5.73 7.45
N LYS A 103 -10.59 6.98 7.07
CA LYS A 103 -10.86 7.36 5.68
C LYS A 103 -9.62 7.23 4.80
N THR A 104 -8.46 7.69 5.28
CA THR A 104 -7.20 7.57 4.55
C THR A 104 -6.74 6.12 4.40
N MET A 105 -7.04 5.24 5.37
CA MET A 105 -6.79 3.79 5.26
C MET A 105 -7.63 3.13 4.16
N TRP A 106 -8.90 3.52 4.03
CA TRP A 106 -9.76 3.03 2.94
C TRP A 106 -9.31 3.58 1.57
N SER A 107 -8.96 4.87 1.49
CA SER A 107 -8.51 5.46 0.23
C SER A 107 -7.17 4.90 -0.24
N GLU A 108 -6.26 4.57 0.68
CA GLU A 108 -5.02 3.88 0.35
C GLU A 108 -5.30 2.52 -0.29
N LEU A 109 -6.16 1.69 0.31
CA LEU A 109 -6.49 0.37 -0.23
C LEU A 109 -7.13 0.46 -1.62
N VAL A 110 -8.09 1.39 -1.80
CA VAL A 110 -8.75 1.60 -3.08
C VAL A 110 -7.74 2.12 -4.12
N GLY A 111 -6.86 3.03 -3.76
CA GLY A 111 -5.79 3.52 -4.63
C GLY A 111 -4.83 2.42 -5.07
N LEU A 112 -4.45 1.53 -4.15
CA LEU A 112 -3.56 0.40 -4.43
C LEU A 112 -4.21 -0.63 -5.38
N ILE A 113 -5.50 -0.92 -5.20
CA ILE A 113 -6.25 -1.79 -6.11
C ILE A 113 -6.41 -1.11 -7.47
N ALA A 114 -6.77 0.17 -7.49
CA ALA A 114 -6.95 0.93 -8.72
C ALA A 114 -5.65 0.97 -9.56
N VAL A 115 -4.50 1.25 -8.94
CA VAL A 115 -3.21 1.26 -9.66
C VAL A 115 -2.80 -0.13 -10.17
N SER A 116 -3.26 -1.20 -9.51
CA SER A 116 -2.95 -2.58 -9.89
C SER A 116 -3.85 -3.11 -11.02
N VAL A 117 -5.09 -2.63 -11.10
CA VAL A 117 -6.08 -3.08 -12.11
C VAL A 117 -6.08 -2.19 -13.35
N LEU A 118 -5.86 -0.88 -13.17
CA LEU A 118 -5.89 0.08 -14.26
C LEU A 118 -4.54 0.07 -14.99
N ASP A 119 -4.54 -0.49 -16.19
CA ASP A 119 -3.36 -0.56 -17.05
C ASP A 119 -2.97 0.83 -17.58
N ILE A 120 -1.66 1.11 -17.58
CA ILE A 120 -1.07 2.35 -18.07
C ILE A 120 -1.34 2.51 -19.57
N LYS A 121 -1.40 1.40 -20.32
CA LYS A 121 -1.64 1.43 -21.78
C LYS A 121 -3.00 1.98 -22.17
N CYS A 122 -4.01 1.81 -21.30
CA CYS A 122 -5.36 2.27 -21.60
C CYS A 122 -5.53 3.77 -21.31
N ASN A 123 -5.04 4.24 -20.15
CA ASN A 123 -5.13 5.66 -19.79
C ASN A 123 -4.09 6.05 -18.73
N PHE A 124 -2.99 6.67 -19.18
CA PHE A 124 -1.92 7.14 -18.30
C PHE A 124 -2.42 8.11 -17.21
N VAL A 125 -3.33 9.03 -17.55
CA VAL A 125 -3.81 10.08 -16.62
C VAL A 125 -4.56 9.47 -15.45
N ILE A 126 -5.46 8.52 -15.72
CA ILE A 126 -6.23 7.85 -14.67
C ILE A 126 -5.29 7.03 -13.77
N HIS A 127 -4.32 6.32 -14.36
CA HIS A 127 -3.33 5.57 -13.60
C HIS A 127 -2.48 6.49 -12.70
N ALA A 128 -2.03 7.64 -13.21
CA ALA A 128 -1.27 8.62 -12.44
C ALA A 128 -2.09 9.22 -11.27
N ILE A 129 -3.38 9.46 -11.47
CA ILE A 129 -4.29 9.89 -10.39
C ILE A 129 -4.45 8.79 -9.34
N ALA A 130 -4.65 7.53 -9.75
CA ALA A 130 -4.77 6.41 -8.83
C ALA A 130 -3.49 6.22 -7.99
N TYR A 131 -2.32 6.30 -8.64
CA TYR A 131 -1.03 6.28 -7.97
C TYR A 131 -0.87 7.44 -6.98
N SER A 132 -1.25 8.66 -7.38
CA SER A 132 -1.20 9.84 -6.52
C SER A 132 -2.10 9.71 -5.30
N LEU A 133 -3.34 9.21 -5.48
CA LEU A 133 -4.27 8.95 -4.39
C LEU A 133 -3.70 7.94 -3.40
N TRP A 134 -3.09 6.86 -3.90
CA TRP A 134 -2.46 5.84 -3.08
C TRP A 134 -1.29 6.40 -2.26
N ILE A 135 -0.32 7.06 -2.89
CA ILE A 135 0.89 7.54 -2.21
C ILE A 135 0.59 8.63 -1.18
N ILE A 136 -0.33 9.56 -1.51
CA ILE A 136 -0.76 10.60 -0.58
C ILE A 136 -1.45 9.97 0.63
N SER A 137 -2.39 9.05 0.39
CA SER A 137 -3.10 8.35 1.47
C SER A 137 -2.14 7.55 2.35
N PHE A 138 -1.16 6.86 1.76
CA PHE A 138 -0.14 6.09 2.47
C PHE A 138 0.71 6.95 3.42
N ASN A 139 1.16 8.13 2.96
CA ASN A 139 1.94 9.06 3.78
C ASN A 139 1.11 9.64 4.94
N PHE A 140 -0.13 10.07 4.67
CA PHE A 140 -1.03 10.55 5.72
C PHE A 140 -1.37 9.46 6.73
N ASN A 141 -1.50 8.21 6.28
CA ASN A 141 -1.72 7.06 7.15
C ASN A 141 -0.57 6.86 8.14
N MET A 142 0.68 6.97 7.70
CA MET A 142 1.85 6.91 8.58
C MET A 142 1.88 8.08 9.58
N LEU A 143 1.56 9.29 9.12
CA LEU A 143 1.49 10.48 9.97
C LEU A 143 0.44 10.35 11.07
N PHE A 144 -0.81 10.02 10.70
CA PHE A 144 -1.89 9.86 11.66
C PHE A 144 -1.65 8.70 12.61
N ASN A 145 -1.06 7.59 12.16
CA ASN A 145 -0.74 6.47 13.03
C ASN A 145 0.26 6.88 14.13
N THR A 146 1.30 7.63 13.76
CA THR A 146 2.28 8.19 14.73
C THR A 146 1.61 9.12 15.74
N ILE A 147 0.73 10.01 15.28
CA ILE A 147 -0.04 10.93 16.12
C ILE A 147 -0.95 10.15 17.09
N LEU A 148 -1.71 9.18 16.58
CA LEU A 148 -2.61 8.36 17.41
C LEU A 148 -1.84 7.56 18.45
N HIS A 149 -0.67 7.02 18.11
CA HIS A 149 0.18 6.32 19.08
C HIS A 149 0.76 7.26 20.14
N HIS A 150 1.12 8.48 19.77
CA HIS A 150 1.61 9.49 20.71
C HIS A 150 0.52 9.89 21.72
N TYR A 151 -0.69 10.21 21.26
CA TYR A 151 -1.79 10.65 22.12
C TYR A 151 -2.55 9.51 22.81
N GLY A 152 -2.61 8.33 22.21
CA GLY A 152 -3.36 7.18 22.71
C GLY A 152 -2.64 6.37 23.78
N GLY A 153 -1.35 6.65 24.06
CA GLY A 153 -0.59 5.98 25.12
C GLY A 153 -0.47 4.45 24.97
N ILE A 154 -0.73 3.91 23.77
CA ILE A 154 -0.84 2.46 23.54
C ILE A 154 0.48 1.70 23.80
N ARG A 155 1.59 2.41 24.02
CA ARG A 155 2.84 1.81 24.53
C ARG A 155 2.64 1.05 25.85
N GLU A 156 1.71 1.48 26.71
CA GLU A 156 1.39 0.82 27.99
C GLU A 156 0.25 -0.23 27.84
N THR A 157 -0.68 -0.03 26.89
CA THR A 157 -1.86 -0.91 26.69
C THR A 157 -1.56 -2.13 25.82
N SER A 158 -0.43 -2.16 25.11
CA SER A 158 -0.02 -3.27 24.23
C SER A 158 -0.05 -4.63 24.93
N GLN A 159 0.30 -4.68 26.22
CA GLN A 159 0.30 -5.92 27.01
C GLN A 159 -1.12 -6.44 27.29
N LYS A 160 -2.10 -5.55 27.49
CA LYS A 160 -3.51 -5.92 27.76
C LYS A 160 -4.29 -6.26 26.47
N VAL A 161 -4.00 -5.55 25.37
CA VAL A 161 -4.64 -5.81 24.07
C VAL A 161 -4.13 -7.13 23.48
N PHE A 162 -2.85 -7.46 23.63
CA PHE A 162 -2.30 -8.76 23.25
C PHE A 162 -2.98 -9.92 24.03
N PHE A 163 -3.19 -9.74 25.34
CA PHE A 163 -3.86 -10.73 26.19
C PHE A 163 -5.34 -10.91 25.83
N SER A 164 -6.04 -9.82 25.52
CA SER A 164 -7.43 -9.87 25.05
C SER A 164 -7.56 -10.44 23.63
N PHE A 165 -6.48 -10.41 22.83
CA PHE A 165 -6.42 -11.00 21.49
C PHE A 165 -6.26 -12.53 21.53
N LEU A 166 -5.50 -13.04 22.49
CA LEU A 166 -5.26 -14.48 22.66
C LEU A 166 -6.50 -15.21 23.21
N PHE A 167 -7.38 -14.50 23.93
CA PHE A 167 -8.57 -15.07 24.57
C PHE A 167 -9.87 -14.90 23.76
N ALA A 168 -9.82 -14.17 22.65
CA ALA A 168 -10.97 -13.94 21.76
C ALA A 168 -10.91 -14.79 20.47
N LEU A 169 -10.00 -15.76 20.43
CA LEU A 169 -9.79 -16.77 19.40
C LEU A 169 -9.90 -18.13 20.08
#